data_AF-A0A5M9JRC4-F1
#
_entry.id   AF-A0A5M9JRC4-F1
#
_cell.length_a   1.000
_cell.length_b   1.000
_cell.length_c   1.000
_cell.angle_alpha   90.00
_cell.angle_beta   90.00
_cell.angle_gamma   90.00
#
_symmetry.space_group_name_H-M   'P 1'
#
loop_
_entity.id
_entity.type
_entity.pdbx_description
1 polymer ?
#
loop_
_entity_poly.entity_id
_entity_poly.type
_entity_poly.pdbx_seq_one_letter_code
_entity_poly.pdbx_strand_id
1 'polypeptide(L)'
;MTCSLQLPEKSATAMIALLGKVTKIHETKVKSLWNTEERKGDGMFDGCSAEVEGSNPMASTIWEGELLRLHYCPAVREGIKVVEKNVIGLK
;
A
#
# COMPACT_ATOMS: atom_id res chain seq x y z
N MET A 1 2.21 -1.98 -3.64
CA MET A 1 1.72 -0.61 -3.85
C MET A 1 2.31 0.01 -5.12
N THR A 2 3.63 -0.07 -5.31
CA THR A 2 4.35 0.48 -6.47
C THR A 2 3.75 0.15 -7.82
N CYS A 3 3.37 -1.12 -8.08
CA CYS A 3 2.75 -1.50 -9.35
C CYS A 3 1.45 -0.74 -9.63
N SER A 4 0.66 -0.39 -8.60
CA SER A 4 -0.61 0.33 -8.76
C SER A 4 -0.46 1.69 -9.43
N LEU A 5 0.74 2.29 -9.39
CA LEU A 5 1.04 3.56 -10.07
C LEU A 5 1.18 3.41 -11.58
N GLN A 6 1.45 2.20 -12.07
CA GLN A 6 1.77 1.92 -13.48
C GLN A 6 0.66 1.11 -14.17
N LEU A 7 -0.47 0.89 -13.50
CA LEU A 7 -1.60 0.14 -14.03
C LEU A 7 -2.59 1.05 -14.75
N PRO A 8 -3.23 0.58 -15.85
CA PRO A 8 -4.42 1.21 -16.40
C PRO A 8 -5.55 1.27 -15.38
N GLU A 9 -6.49 2.19 -15.56
CA GLU A 9 -7.58 2.50 -14.61
C GLU A 9 -8.27 1.27 -14.02
N LYS A 10 -8.73 0.35 -14.87
CA LYS A 10 -9.50 -0.82 -14.44
C LYS A 10 -8.65 -1.77 -13.60
N SER A 11 -7.39 -1.96 -13.99
CA SER A 11 -6.44 -2.79 -13.26
C SER A 11 -6.03 -2.14 -11.94
N ALA A 12 -5.80 -0.82 -11.92
CA ALA A 12 -5.53 -0.07 -10.69
C ALA A 12 -6.73 -0.17 -9.72
N THR A 13 -7.95 0.01 -10.21
CA THR A 13 -9.18 -0.12 -9.40
C THR A 13 -9.29 -1.51 -8.78
N ALA A 14 -9.07 -2.58 -9.56
CA ALA A 14 -9.09 -3.95 -9.05
C ALA A 14 -7.98 -4.20 -8.02
N MET A 15 -6.77 -3.68 -8.26
CA MET A 15 -5.63 -3.80 -7.36
C MET A 15 -5.91 -3.10 -6.01
N ILE A 16 -6.48 -1.90 -6.05
CA ILE A 16 -6.84 -1.15 -4.84
C ILE A 16 -7.98 -1.84 -4.07
N ALA A 17 -8.95 -2.42 -4.77
CA ALA A 17 -9.99 -3.22 -4.13
C ALA A 17 -9.43 -4.47 -3.43
N LEU A 18 -8.45 -5.14 -4.04
CA LEU A 18 -7.73 -6.26 -3.41
C LEU A 18 -6.97 -5.78 -2.17
N LEU A 19 -6.22 -4.68 -2.28
CA LEU A 19 -5.48 -4.09 -1.16
C LEU A 19 -6.41 -3.71 -0.01
N GLY A 20 -7.62 -3.21 -0.29
CA GLY A 20 -8.62 -2.93 0.73
C GLY A 20 -9.05 -4.17 1.53
N LYS A 21 -9.13 -5.34 0.87
CA LYS A 21 -9.38 -6.62 1.56
C LYS A 21 -8.18 -7.05 2.40
N VAL A 22 -6.97 -6.92 1.85
CA VAL A 22 -5.73 -7.28 2.55
C VAL A 22 -5.54 -6.43 3.80
N THR A 23 -5.70 -5.11 3.70
CA THR A 23 -5.55 -4.22 4.87
C THR A 23 -6.62 -4.45 5.91
N LYS A 24 -7.85 -4.81 5.50
CA LYS A 24 -8.91 -5.17 6.44
C LYS A 24 -8.62 -6.45 7.24
N ILE A 25 -8.02 -7.46 6.60
CA ILE A 25 -7.78 -8.77 7.24
C ILE A 25 -6.45 -8.79 8.01
N HIS A 26 -5.43 -8.10 7.47
CA HIS A 26 -4.05 -8.18 7.95
C HIS A 26 -3.51 -6.85 8.48
N GLU A 27 -4.38 -5.93 8.90
CA GLU A 27 -4.05 -4.60 9.43
C GLU A 27 -2.82 -4.64 10.35
N THR A 28 -2.86 -5.45 11.41
CA THR A 28 -1.81 -5.52 12.44
C THR A 28 -0.43 -5.94 11.90
N LYS A 29 -0.41 -6.67 10.77
CA LYS A 29 0.83 -7.10 10.10
C LYS A 29 1.39 -6.04 9.16
N VAL A 30 0.54 -5.21 8.56
CA VAL A 30 0.95 -4.24 7.53
C VAL A 30 0.96 -2.79 8.03
N LYS A 31 0.42 -2.52 9.22
CA LYS A 31 0.26 -1.17 9.77
C LYS A 31 1.57 -0.39 9.90
N SER A 32 2.68 -1.06 10.19
CA SER A 32 4.01 -0.42 10.26
C SER A 32 4.45 0.17 8.92
N LEU A 33 3.89 -0.27 7.78
CA LEU A 33 4.21 0.29 6.46
C LEU A 33 3.65 1.70 6.25
N TRP A 34 2.66 2.11 7.04
CA TRP A 34 2.04 3.45 7.00
C TRP A 34 2.48 4.37 8.14
N ASN A 35 3.24 3.86 9.11
CA ASN A 35 3.69 4.61 10.30
C ASN A 35 5.21 4.55 10.39
N THR A 36 5.89 5.67 10.09
CA THR A 36 7.36 5.75 10.07
C THR A 36 7.99 5.43 11.43
N GLU A 37 7.32 5.81 12.52
CA GLU A 37 7.78 5.57 13.89
C GLU A 37 7.64 4.11 14.34
N GLU A 38 6.82 3.31 13.65
CA GLU A 38 6.58 1.90 13.98
C GLU A 38 7.36 0.94 13.06
N ARG A 39 8.45 1.39 12.43
CA ARG A 39 9.22 0.58 11.47
C ARG A 39 9.75 -0.70 12.13
N LYS A 40 9.35 -1.86 11.59
CA LYS A 40 9.66 -3.20 12.15
C LYS A 40 10.81 -3.94 11.47
N GLY A 41 11.26 -3.51 10.29
CA GLY A 41 12.37 -4.15 9.56
C GLY A 41 13.64 -3.31 9.63
N ASP A 42 14.80 -3.96 9.66
CA ASP A 42 16.11 -3.32 9.52
C ASP A 42 16.62 -3.33 8.08
N GLY A 43 17.64 -2.54 7.76
CA GLY A 43 18.19 -2.48 6.40
C GLY A 43 17.31 -1.72 5.41
N MET A 44 17.39 -2.09 4.12
CA MET A 44 16.75 -1.42 2.99
C MET A 44 15.82 -2.37 2.24
N PHE A 45 14.71 -1.83 1.74
CA PHE A 45 13.80 -2.55 0.84
C PHE A 45 14.41 -2.67 -0.57
N ASP A 46 14.35 -3.86 -1.15
CA ASP A 46 14.76 -4.15 -2.52
C ASP A 46 13.59 -4.76 -3.33
N GLY A 47 12.90 -3.93 -4.11
CA GLY A 47 11.80 -4.35 -4.96
C GLY A 47 12.21 -5.20 -6.17
N CYS A 48 13.51 -5.37 -6.43
CA CYS A 48 14.05 -6.17 -7.52
C CYS A 48 14.68 -7.48 -7.03
N SER A 49 14.57 -7.80 -5.74
CA SER A 49 15.04 -9.07 -5.19
C SER A 49 14.34 -10.25 -5.86
N ALA A 50 15.08 -11.35 -6.05
CA ALA A 50 14.56 -12.56 -6.70
C ALA A 50 13.54 -13.30 -5.83
N GLU A 51 13.66 -13.18 -4.50
CA GLU A 51 12.78 -13.81 -3.52
C GLU A 51 11.98 -12.74 -2.75
N VAL A 52 10.74 -13.08 -2.39
CA VAL A 52 9.84 -12.15 -1.69
C VAL A 52 10.41 -11.80 -0.31
N GLU A 53 10.98 -12.78 0.38
CA GLU A 53 11.63 -12.64 1.68
C GLU A 53 12.84 -11.70 1.60
N GLY A 54 13.61 -11.76 0.50
CA GLY A 54 14.77 -10.92 0.24
C GLY A 54 14.43 -9.46 -0.07
N SER A 55 13.19 -9.17 -0.47
CA SER A 55 12.77 -7.80 -0.76
C SER A 55 12.67 -6.91 0.48
N ASN A 56 12.45 -7.49 1.66
CA ASN A 56 12.36 -6.78 2.94
C ASN A 56 11.39 -5.58 2.95
N PRO A 57 10.08 -5.80 2.68
CA PRO A 57 9.09 -4.72 2.58
C PRO A 57 8.91 -3.94 3.90
N MET A 58 9.12 -4.58 5.04
CA MET A 58 8.95 -3.97 6.37
C MET A 58 10.04 -2.95 6.73
N ALA A 59 11.10 -2.85 5.92
CA ALA A 59 12.10 -1.79 6.01
C ALA A 59 11.70 -0.51 5.26
N SER A 60 10.59 -0.51 4.53
CA SER A 60 10.08 0.64 3.74
C SER A 60 8.86 1.33 4.36
N THR A 61 8.48 2.45 3.77
CA THR A 61 7.23 3.16 4.03
C THR A 61 6.45 3.34 2.73
N ILE A 62 5.15 3.09 2.77
CA ILE A 62 4.26 3.23 1.61
C ILE A 62 3.91 4.70 1.43
N TRP A 63 4.28 5.25 0.27
CA TRP A 63 3.96 6.63 -0.14
C TRP A 63 3.06 6.68 -1.37
N GLU A 64 2.89 5.55 -2.06
CA GLU A 64 2.11 5.50 -3.30
C GLU A 64 0.64 5.82 -3.07
N GLY A 65 0.12 5.66 -1.85
CA GLY A 65 -1.22 6.11 -1.48
C GLY A 65 -1.43 7.60 -1.72
N GLU A 66 -0.43 8.43 -1.41
CA GLU A 66 -0.51 9.88 -1.58
C GLU A 66 -0.61 10.28 -3.05
N LEU A 67 0.15 9.62 -3.92
CA LEU A 67 0.03 9.80 -5.37
C LEU A 67 -1.32 9.29 -5.90
N LEU A 68 -1.82 8.17 -5.39
CA LEU A 68 -3.09 7.58 -5.82
C LEU A 68 -4.31 8.40 -5.38
N ARG A 69 -4.21 9.20 -4.32
CA ARG A 69 -5.25 10.19 -3.95
C ARG A 69 -5.44 11.27 -5.02
N LEU A 70 -4.42 11.51 -5.84
CA LEU A 70 -4.46 12.47 -6.95
C LEU A 70 -4.76 11.81 -8.31
N HIS A 71 -5.07 10.50 -8.33
CA HIS A 71 -5.37 9.78 -9.55
C HIS A 71 -6.59 10.38 -10.29
N TYR A 72 -6.54 10.47 -11.63
CA TYR A 72 -7.60 11.10 -12.42
C TYR A 72 -8.97 10.41 -12.25
N CYS A 73 -8.97 9.09 -12.15
CA CYS A 73 -10.19 8.31 -11.94
C CYS A 73 -10.71 8.45 -10.49
N PRO A 74 -11.97 8.89 -10.28
CA PRO A 74 -12.58 8.95 -8.95
C PRO A 74 -12.64 7.61 -8.22
N ALA A 75 -12.86 6.49 -8.91
CA ALA A 75 -12.98 5.18 -8.28
C ALA A 75 -11.68 4.74 -7.60
N VAL A 76 -10.52 5.05 -8.19
CA VAL A 76 -9.20 4.80 -7.59
C VAL A 76 -9.01 5.64 -6.33
N ARG A 77 -9.39 6.93 -6.39
CA ARG A 77 -9.31 7.86 -5.24
C ARG A 77 -10.20 7.46 -4.08
N GLU A 78 -11.42 7.00 -4.34
CA GLU A 78 -12.29 6.48 -3.28
C GLU A 78 -11.79 5.14 -2.74
N GLY A 79 -11.24 4.28 -3.60
CA GLY A 79 -10.65 3.01 -3.18
C GLY A 79 -9.47 3.19 -2.22
N ILE A 80 -8.58 4.14 -2.47
CA ILE A 80 -7.41 4.37 -1.60
C ILE A 80 -7.81 4.86 -0.21
N LYS A 81 -8.87 5.68 -0.10
CA LYS A 81 -9.42 6.10 1.20
C LYS A 81 -9.87 4.90 2.04
N VAL A 82 -10.44 3.87 1.42
CA VAL A 82 -10.83 2.64 2.13
C VAL A 82 -9.60 1.89 2.64
N VAL A 83 -8.55 1.77 1.81
CA VAL A 83 -7.28 1.14 2.20
C VAL A 83 -6.68 1.85 3.42
N GLU A 84 -6.60 3.18 3.38
CA GLU A 84 -6.01 3.99 4.44
C GLU A 84 -6.86 4.02 5.70
N LYS A 85 -8.19 4.06 5.58
CA LYS A 85 -9.11 3.96 6.70
C LYS A 85 -8.89 2.67 7.49
N ASN A 86 -8.68 1.55 6.80
CA ASN A 86 -8.43 0.27 7.46
C ASN A 86 -7.13 0.25 8.27
N VAL A 87 -6.11 1.06 7.93
CA VAL A 87 -4.78 0.98 8.54
C VAL A 87 -4.51 2.12 9.52
N ILE A 88 -4.91 3.33 9.17
CA ILE A 88 -4.64 4.56 9.93
C ILE A 88 -5.83 4.88 10.86
N GLY A 89 -7.01 4.34 10.58
CA GLY A 89 -8.23 4.68 11.32
C GLY A 89 -8.73 6.10 11.05
N LEU A 90 -8.29 6.72 9.94
CA LEU A 90 -8.81 8.01 9.48
C LEU A 90 -10.33 7.94 9.33
N LYS A 91 -11.04 8.80 10.09
CA LYS A 91 -12.50 8.93 10.07
C LYS A 91 -12.99 9.56 8.78
#